data_AF-A0A1Y5PHU4-F1
#
_entry.id   AF-A0A1Y5PHU4-F1
#
_cell.length_a   1.000
_cell.length_b   1.000
_cell.length_c   1.000
_cell.angle_alpha   90.00
_cell.angle_beta   90.00
_cell.angle_gamma   90.00
#
_symmetry.space_group_name_H-M   'P 1'
#
loop_
_entity.id
_entity.type
_entity.pdbx_description
1 polymer ?
#
loop_
_entity_poly.entity_id
_entity_poly.type
_entity_poly.pdbx_seq_one_letter_code
_entity_poly.pdbx_strand_id
1 'polypeptide(L)'
;MKKRYQVFVSSTYKDLTDERAAVIQMILGLDHFPAGMEMFPAANEDQWKLIERVIDESDYYIVVVGGRYGSVDETVGVSFTEREYDYAIATKTPVLGFLHKDPAWVQGSSATAPS
;
A
#
# COMPACT_ATOMS: atom_id res chain seq x y z
N MET A 1 21.41 -19.27 -6.32
CA MET A 1 20.49 -18.88 -5.22
C MET A 1 19.16 -18.46 -5.82
N LYS A 2 18.03 -18.72 -5.15
CA LYS A 2 16.71 -18.23 -5.56
C LYS A 2 16.67 -16.71 -5.33
N LYS A 3 16.32 -15.90 -6.34
CA LYS A 3 16.21 -14.44 -6.17
C LYS A 3 15.12 -14.15 -5.14
N ARG A 4 15.42 -13.25 -4.20
CA ARG A 4 14.44 -12.69 -3.26
C ARG A 4 14.09 -11.30 -3.76
N TYR A 5 12.81 -10.97 -3.76
CA TYR A 5 12.32 -9.68 -4.23
C TYR A 5 11.92 -8.83 -3.03
N GLN A 6 12.12 -7.51 -3.14
CA GLN A 6 11.54 -6.54 -2.23
C GLN A 6 10.21 -6.04 -2.82
N VAL A 7 9.17 -5.98 -1.99
CA VAL A 7 7.80 -5.66 -2.42
C VAL A 7 7.23 -4.56 -1.54
N PHE A 8 7.05 -3.36 -2.10
CA PHE A 8 6.36 -2.27 -1.40
C PHE A 8 4.88 -2.59 -1.27
N VAL A 9 4.30 -2.47 -0.08
CA VAL A 9 2.88 -2.70 0.18
C VAL A 9 2.23 -1.38 0.56
N SER A 10 1.33 -0.90 -0.29
CA SER A 10 0.47 0.25 -0.04
C SER A 10 -0.99 -0.17 0.17
N SER A 11 -1.68 0.49 1.09
CA SER A 11 -3.11 0.33 1.32
C SER A 11 -3.62 1.45 2.20
N THR A 12 -4.94 1.64 2.25
CA THR A 12 -5.55 2.44 3.31
C THR A 12 -5.42 1.69 4.64
N TYR A 13 -5.03 2.39 5.71
CA TYR A 13 -4.65 1.73 6.96
C TYR A 13 -5.86 1.31 7.82
N LYS A 14 -6.94 2.09 7.83
CA LYS A 14 -8.03 1.92 8.82
C LYS A 14 -9.07 0.87 8.48
N ASP A 15 -9.18 0.46 7.21
CA ASP A 15 -10.20 -0.48 6.71
C ASP A 15 -9.63 -1.79 6.21
N LEU A 16 -8.31 -1.87 5.95
CA LEU A 16 -7.68 -2.99 5.26
C LEU A 16 -6.55 -3.65 6.08
N THR A 17 -6.62 -3.56 7.41
CA THR A 17 -5.57 -4.09 8.29
C THR A 17 -5.35 -5.60 8.07
N ASP A 18 -6.45 -6.36 7.92
CA ASP A 18 -6.39 -7.81 7.77
C ASP A 18 -5.88 -8.21 6.37
N GLU A 19 -6.35 -7.52 5.33
CA GLU A 19 -5.89 -7.70 3.95
C GLU A 19 -4.41 -7.37 3.81
N ARG A 20 -3.98 -6.26 4.41
CA ARG A 20 -2.58 -5.85 4.43
C ARG A 20 -1.70 -6.87 5.14
N ALA A 21 -2.14 -7.36 6.31
CA ALA A 21 -1.44 -8.40 7.04
C ALA A 21 -1.33 -9.69 6.22
N ALA A 22 -2.39 -10.09 5.50
CA ALA A 22 -2.39 -11.26 4.63
C ALA A 22 -1.39 -11.11 3.47
N VAL A 23 -1.30 -9.93 2.85
CA VAL A 23 -0.30 -9.64 1.81
C VAL A 23 1.12 -9.77 2.37
N ILE A 24 1.40 -9.18 3.53
CA ILE A 24 2.71 -9.27 4.19
C ILE A 24 3.08 -10.74 4.50
N GLN A 25 2.16 -11.50 5.07
CA GLN A 25 2.37 -12.93 5.37
C GLN A 25 2.63 -13.74 4.10
N MET A 26 1.92 -13.45 3.00
CA MET A 26 2.15 -14.10 1.73
C MET A 26 3.54 -13.78 1.16
N ILE A 27 3.98 -12.50 1.20
CA ILE A 27 5.30 -12.09 0.71
C ILE A 27 6.39 -12.85 1.46
N LEU A 28 6.28 -12.91 2.79
CA LEU A 28 7.21 -13.66 3.64
C LEU A 28 7.16 -15.17 3.34
N GLY A 29 5.97 -15.75 3.16
CA GLY A 29 5.79 -17.16 2.81
C GLY A 29 6.37 -17.56 1.45
N LEU A 30 6.61 -16.60 0.55
CA LEU A 30 7.30 -16.79 -0.73
C LEU A 30 8.82 -16.59 -0.63
N ASP A 31 9.37 -16.41 0.57
CA ASP A 31 10.76 -16.02 0.82
C ASP A 31 11.13 -14.65 0.20
N HIS A 32 10.22 -13.68 0.25
CA HIS A 32 10.44 -12.31 -0.23
C HIS A 32 10.36 -11.30 0.93
N PHE A 33 10.78 -10.06 0.67
CA PHE A 33 10.85 -9.01 1.68
C PHE A 33 9.70 -8.02 1.48
N PRO A 34 8.74 -7.92 2.41
CA PRO A 34 7.76 -6.84 2.38
C PRO A 34 8.45 -5.53 2.77
N ALA A 35 8.08 -4.43 2.12
CA ALA A 35 8.50 -3.07 2.41
C ALA A 35 7.25 -2.19 2.59
N GLY A 36 7.31 -1.24 3.51
CA GLY A 36 6.18 -0.39 3.85
C GLY A 36 6.49 0.51 5.03
N MET A 37 5.55 1.41 5.32
CA MET A 37 5.73 2.40 6.39
C MET A 37 5.90 1.79 7.78
N GLU A 38 5.58 0.50 7.99
CA GLU A 38 5.79 -0.15 9.30
C GLU A 38 7.27 -0.36 9.63
N MET A 39 8.13 -0.36 8.62
CA MET A 39 9.58 -0.54 8.78
C MET A 39 10.34 0.78 8.79
N PHE A 40 9.65 1.91 8.69
CA PHE A 40 10.31 3.21 8.68
C PHE A 40 10.70 3.62 10.09
N PRO A 41 11.96 4.00 10.34
CA PRO A 41 12.35 4.58 11.62
C PRO A 41 11.53 5.86 11.85
N ALA A 42 11.17 6.13 13.10
CA ALA A 42 10.59 7.41 13.51
C ALA A 42 11.67 8.51 13.37
N ALA A 43 11.99 8.90 12.14
CA ALA A 43 13.06 9.83 11.81
C ALA A 43 12.49 11.15 11.29
N ASN A 44 13.23 12.23 11.55
CA ASN A 44 12.93 13.61 11.14
C ASN A 44 13.17 13.88 9.64
N GLU A 45 13.52 12.87 8.84
CA GLU A 45 13.56 13.02 7.39
C GLU A 45 12.15 13.25 6.87
N ASP A 46 12.05 13.99 5.75
CA ASP A 46 10.79 14.14 5.04
C ASP A 46 10.26 12.74 4.70
N GLN A 47 9.20 12.32 5.40
CA GLN A 47 8.61 10.99 5.32
C GLN A 47 8.34 10.60 3.86
N TRP A 48 8.03 11.59 3.02
CA TRP A 48 7.84 11.39 1.59
C TRP A 48 9.11 10.93 0.87
N LYS A 49 10.26 11.53 1.14
CA LYS A 49 11.53 11.13 0.51
C LYS A 49 11.93 9.71 0.87
N LEU A 50 11.60 9.28 2.09
CA LEU A 50 11.83 7.91 2.52
C LEU A 50 10.91 6.94 1.76
N ILE A 51 9.63 7.29 1.59
CA ILE A 51 8.68 6.52 0.76
C ILE A 51 9.21 6.36 -0.66
N GLU A 52 9.58 7.47 -1.32
CA GLU A 52 10.13 7.48 -2.68
C GLU A 52 11.31 6.52 -2.81
N ARG A 53 12.29 6.65 -1.90
CA ARG A 53 13.48 5.78 -1.89
C ARG A 53 13.13 4.30 -1.75
N VAL A 54 12.18 3.96 -0.88
CA VAL A 54 11.83 2.56 -0.63
C VAL A 54 11.05 1.98 -1.81
N ILE A 55 10.24 2.79 -2.50
CA ILE A 55 9.60 2.40 -3.77
C ILE A 55 10.68 2.15 -4.84
N ASP A 56 11.68 3.02 -4.96
CA ASP A 56 12.78 2.87 -5.91
C ASP A 56 13.64 1.62 -5.64
N GLU A 57 13.83 1.26 -4.37
CA GLU A 57 14.54 0.04 -3.95
C GLU A 57 13.67 -1.23 -4.11
N SER A 58 12.38 -1.12 -4.36
CA SER A 58 11.46 -2.26 -4.45
C SER A 58 11.38 -2.84 -5.87
N ASP A 59 11.37 -4.17 -5.99
CA ASP A 59 11.18 -4.85 -7.27
C ASP A 59 9.71 -4.84 -7.75
N TYR A 60 8.76 -4.75 -6.80
CA TYR A 60 7.33 -4.69 -7.06
C TYR A 60 6.65 -3.70 -6.11
N TYR A 61 5.53 -3.14 -6.56
CA TYR A 61 4.63 -2.33 -5.76
C TYR A 61 3.24 -2.99 -5.74
N ILE A 62 2.74 -3.29 -4.56
CA ILE A 62 1.39 -3.82 -4.34
C ILE A 62 0.54 -2.69 -3.76
N VAL A 63 -0.65 -2.50 -4.32
CA VAL A 63 -1.68 -1.63 -3.72
C VAL A 63 -2.95 -2.42 -3.47
N VAL A 64 -3.49 -2.29 -2.26
CA VAL A 64 -4.82 -2.83 -1.89
C VAL A 64 -5.76 -1.67 -1.65
N VAL A 65 -6.86 -1.63 -2.40
CA VAL A 65 -7.85 -0.54 -2.37
C VAL A 65 -9.20 -1.06 -1.91
N GLY A 66 -9.80 -0.35 -0.94
CA GLY A 66 -11.13 -0.61 -0.39
C GLY A 66 -12.09 0.55 -0.66
N GLY A 67 -13.11 0.72 0.19
CA GLY A 67 -14.08 1.81 0.03
C GLY A 67 -13.66 3.16 0.58
N ARG A 68 -12.45 3.29 1.16
CA ARG A 68 -11.91 4.58 1.62
C ARG A 68 -10.83 5.08 0.66
N TYR A 69 -10.80 6.40 0.45
CA TYR A 69 -9.75 7.06 -0.31
C TYR A 69 -8.42 7.18 0.45
N GLY A 70 -8.48 7.16 1.79
CA GLY A 70 -7.32 7.31 2.67
C GLY A 70 -7.17 8.73 3.22
N SER A 71 -6.09 8.96 3.97
CA SER A 71 -5.74 10.29 4.48
C SER A 71 -5.17 11.15 3.35
N VAL A 72 -5.67 12.37 3.20
CA VAL A 72 -5.20 13.34 2.21
C VAL A 72 -3.99 14.09 2.73
N ASP A 73 -2.98 14.22 1.90
CA ASP A 73 -1.90 15.18 2.10
C ASP A 73 -2.43 16.58 1.78
N GLU A 74 -2.57 17.43 2.80
CA GLU A 74 -3.12 18.79 2.65
C GLU A 74 -2.30 19.69 1.71
N THR A 75 -1.02 19.37 1.50
CA THR A 75 -0.12 20.17 0.65
C THR A 75 -0.26 19.81 -0.83
N VAL A 76 -0.51 18.53 -1.14
CA VAL A 76 -0.58 18.01 -2.51
C VAL A 76 -2.04 17.84 -2.98
N GLY A 77 -2.98 17.65 -2.05
CA GLY A 77 -4.42 17.55 -2.33
C GLY A 77 -4.91 16.14 -2.71
N VAL A 78 -4.04 15.13 -2.62
CA VAL A 78 -4.34 13.72 -2.93
C VAL A 78 -4.07 12.83 -1.72
N SER A 79 -4.62 11.61 -1.69
CA SER A 79 -4.31 10.67 -0.61
C SER A 79 -2.85 10.22 -0.62
N PHE A 80 -2.30 9.86 0.55
CA PHE A 80 -0.95 9.28 0.62
C PHE A 80 -0.82 8.04 -0.28
N THR A 81 -1.85 7.19 -0.30
CA THR A 81 -1.91 5.99 -1.15
C THR A 81 -1.92 6.33 -2.64
N GLU A 82 -2.69 7.35 -3.06
CA GLU A 82 -2.65 7.83 -4.45
C GLU A 82 -1.28 8.40 -4.81
N ARG A 83 -0.72 9.23 -3.93
CA ARG A 83 0.61 9.83 -4.12
C ARG A 83 1.69 8.76 -4.29
N GLU A 84 1.69 7.72 -3.46
CA GLU A 84 2.57 6.56 -3.56
C GLU A 84 2.39 5.80 -4.87
N TYR A 85 1.14 5.57 -5.28
CA TYR A 85 0.81 4.85 -6.51
C TYR A 85 1.27 5.62 -7.74
N ASP A 86 0.98 6.92 -7.81
CA ASP A 86 1.39 7.80 -8.90
C ASP A 86 2.92 7.83 -9.04
N TYR A 87 3.63 7.87 -7.91
CA TYR A 87 5.09 7.78 -7.90
C TYR A 87 5.59 6.46 -8.47
N ALA A 88 5.05 5.32 -8.01
CA ALA A 88 5.43 3.99 -8.51
C ALA A 88 5.18 3.85 -10.03
N ILE A 89 4.09 4.42 -10.54
CA ILE A 89 3.81 4.46 -11.98
C ILE A 89 4.83 5.34 -12.71
N ALA A 90 5.13 6.52 -12.19
CA ALA A 90 6.09 7.46 -12.79
C ALA A 90 7.50 6.87 -12.87
N THR A 91 7.93 6.12 -11.86
CA THR A 91 9.23 5.44 -11.81
C THR A 91 9.25 4.08 -12.50
N LYS A 92 8.11 3.64 -13.04
CA LYS A 92 7.92 2.36 -13.75
C LYS A 92 8.18 1.13 -12.88
N THR A 93 7.96 1.23 -11.58
CA THR A 93 7.95 0.07 -10.69
C THR A 93 6.77 -0.84 -11.08
N PRO A 94 6.97 -2.15 -11.29
CA PRO A 94 5.88 -3.07 -11.62
C PRO A 94 4.79 -3.08 -10.54
N VAL A 95 3.55 -2.74 -10.92
CA VAL A 95 2.42 -2.62 -9.99
C VAL A 95 1.47 -3.81 -10.06
N LEU A 96 1.08 -4.32 -8.89
CA LEU A 96 -0.02 -5.27 -8.70
C LEU A 96 -1.13 -4.59 -7.88
N GLY A 97 -2.27 -4.33 -8.53
CA GLY A 97 -3.43 -3.72 -7.88
C GLY A 97 -4.47 -4.75 -7.46
N PHE A 98 -4.91 -4.69 -6.21
CA PHE A 98 -5.98 -5.50 -5.66
C PHE A 98 -7.12 -4.61 -5.19
N LEU A 99 -8.33 -4.92 -5.66
CA LEU A 99 -9.54 -4.19 -5.29
C LEU A 99 -10.39 -5.06 -4.39
N HIS A 100 -10.93 -4.47 -3.32
CA HIS A 100 -11.96 -5.14 -2.53
C HIS A 100 -13.15 -5.49 -3.43
N LYS A 101 -13.72 -6.69 -3.27
CA LYS A 101 -14.80 -7.19 -4.14
C LYS A 101 -16.03 -6.26 -4.18
N ASP A 102 -16.21 -5.51 -3.09
CA ASP A 102 -17.26 -4.53 -2.91
C ASP A 102 -16.60 -3.17 -2.69
N PRO A 103 -16.53 -2.31 -3.71
CA PRO A 103 -15.94 -0.98 -3.61
C PRO A 103 -16.70 -0.04 -2.68
N ALA A 104 -17.97 -0.33 -2.35
CA ALA A 104 -18.75 0.45 -1.41
C ALA A 104 -18.51 0.01 0.05
N TRP A 105 -17.81 -1.12 0.25
CA TRP A 105 -17.55 -1.63 1.58
C TRP A 105 -16.56 -0.76 2.32
N VAL A 106 -16.96 -0.33 3.50
CA VAL A 106 -16.13 0.43 4.44
C VAL A 106 -16.22 -0.25 5.79
N GLN A 107 -15.09 -0.54 6.44
CA GLN A 107 -15.09 -1.16 7.78
C GLN A 107 -15.91 -0.30 8.77
N GLY A 108 -17.00 -0.86 9.31
CA GLY A 108 -17.97 -0.16 10.17
C GLY A 108 -19.23 0.36 9.47
N SER A 109 -19.33 0.27 8.13
CA SER A 109 -20.59 0.47 7.42
C SER A 109 -21.42 -0.81 7.48
N SER A 110 -22.63 -0.71 8.03
CA SER A 110 -23.63 -1.77 7.85
C SER A 110 -24.11 -1.69 6.41
N ALA A 111 -23.43 -2.38 5.50
CA ALA A 111 -23.96 -2.61 4.17
C ALA A 111 -25.16 -3.54 4.31
N THR A 112 -26.37 -3.00 4.47
CA THR A 112 -27.58 -3.74 4.09
C THR A 112 -27.45 -4.05 2.62
N ALA A 113 -27.26 -5.33 2.31
CA ALA A 113 -27.23 -5.82 0.95
C ALA A 113 -28.48 -5.34 0.19
N PRO A 114 -28.34 -4.91 -1.07
CA PRO A 114 -29.51 -4.55 -1.88
C PRO A 114 -30.38 -5.81 -2.05
N SER A 115 -31.65 -5.64 -1.70
CA SER A 115 -32.75 -6.62 -1.84
C SER A 115 -33.04 -6.97 -3.29
#